data_AF-X1GAA9-F1
#
_entry.id   AF-X1GAA9-F1
#
_cell.length_a   1.000
_cell.length_b   1.000
_cell.length_c   1.000
_cell.angle_alpha   90.00
_cell.angle_beta   90.00
_cell.angle_gamma   90.00
#
_symmetry.space_group_name_H-M   'P 1'
#
loop_
_entity.id
_entity.type
_entity.pdbx_description
1 polymer ?
#
loop_
_entity_poly.entity_id
_entity_poly.type
_entity_poly.pdbx_seq_one_letter_code
_entity_poly.pdbx_strand_id
1 'polypeptide(L)'
;LRSELHCSLHDLRPRPTTIPLFSTVTGGSVEGPELGAAYWWSNMRQPVRFAAAIEALLEADHDLFLEISAHPVLVPSIATCTAAAKREATALPSLRREEPERAQLLGTLGKLYTSGHPIDWQRQYPEGGRLVRLPSYPWQRERCWHESDRGRRERLGTRRHPLLGNPLEAAYPAWHAELDTETLPYLADHRIQDTMVYPAAGYVEMALAAARESSGRQPYVVEDIALQRALFLSDGHPLAVQLVRS
;
A
#
# COMPACT_ATOMS: atom_id res chain seq x y z
N LEU A 1 12.02 -15.71 -64.06
CA LEU A 1 11.30 -15.70 -62.77
C LEU A 1 11.45 -16.98 -61.94
N ARG A 2 10.70 -18.08 -62.15
CA ARG A 2 10.85 -19.28 -61.25
C ARG A 2 12.25 -19.90 -61.29
N SER A 3 12.71 -20.28 -62.48
CA SER A 3 14.03 -20.92 -62.65
C SER A 3 15.17 -20.00 -62.24
N GLU A 4 15.02 -18.71 -62.50
CA GLU A 4 15.94 -17.64 -62.10
C GLU A 4 16.04 -17.53 -60.58
N LEU A 5 14.93 -17.44 -59.86
CA LEU A 5 14.93 -17.41 -58.39
C LEU A 5 15.51 -18.69 -57.78
N HIS A 6 15.17 -19.84 -58.36
CA HIS A 6 15.76 -21.12 -57.94
C HIS A 6 17.27 -21.14 -58.12
N CYS A 7 17.78 -20.60 -59.23
CA CYS A 7 19.22 -20.47 -59.47
C CYS A 7 19.86 -19.49 -58.48
N SER A 8 19.26 -18.32 -58.26
CA SER A 8 19.79 -17.33 -57.33
C SER A 8 19.82 -17.79 -55.87
N LEU A 9 18.90 -18.69 -55.48
CA LEU A 9 18.82 -19.24 -54.13
C LEU A 9 19.41 -20.65 -54.02
N HIS A 10 20.09 -21.16 -55.04
CA HIS A 10 20.59 -22.54 -55.06
C HIS A 10 21.61 -22.84 -53.95
N ASP A 11 22.35 -21.82 -53.50
CA ASP A 11 23.33 -21.92 -52.41
C ASP A 11 22.74 -21.76 -51.01
N LEU A 12 21.43 -21.50 -50.90
CA LEU A 12 20.76 -21.46 -49.61
C LEU A 12 20.84 -22.85 -48.97
N ARG A 13 21.31 -22.91 -47.73
CA ARG A 13 21.38 -24.14 -46.92
C ARG A 13 20.55 -23.94 -45.65
N PRO A 14 19.22 -24.16 -45.73
CA PRO A 14 18.37 -24.11 -44.55
C PRO A 14 18.82 -25.13 -43.51
N ARG A 15 18.64 -24.79 -42.25
CA ARG A 15 19.00 -25.63 -41.11
C ARG A 15 17.76 -25.86 -40.23
N PRO A 16 17.78 -26.89 -39.37
CA PRO A 16 16.76 -27.04 -38.34
C PRO A 16 16.56 -25.75 -37.55
N THR A 17 15.31 -25.39 -37.30
CA THR A 17 14.95 -24.22 -36.53
C THR A 17 15.36 -24.41 -35.07
N THR A 18 16.00 -23.40 -34.48
CA THR A 18 16.34 -23.39 -33.04
C THR A 18 15.28 -22.66 -32.22
N ILE A 19 14.43 -21.89 -32.89
CA ILE A 19 13.25 -21.23 -32.34
C ILE A 19 12.08 -21.77 -33.17
N PRO A 20 11.01 -22.30 -32.54
CA PRO A 20 9.84 -22.80 -33.27
C PRO A 20 9.35 -21.80 -34.31
N LEU A 21 9.20 -22.25 -35.56
CA LEU A 21 8.79 -21.39 -36.67
C LEU A 21 7.45 -21.86 -37.21
N PHE A 22 6.47 -20.96 -37.22
CA PHE A 22 5.16 -21.19 -37.83
C PHE A 22 5.11 -20.44 -39.15
N SER A 23 5.02 -21.19 -40.25
CA SER A 23 5.02 -20.62 -41.60
C SER A 23 3.62 -20.17 -42.00
N THR A 24 3.52 -18.95 -42.52
CA THR A 24 2.30 -18.45 -43.16
C THR A 24 2.10 -19.00 -44.57
N VAL A 25 3.05 -19.75 -45.13
CA VAL A 25 2.88 -20.47 -46.40
C VAL A 25 2.15 -21.78 -46.15
N THR A 26 2.57 -22.54 -45.13
CA THR A 26 1.97 -23.84 -44.76
C THR A 26 0.82 -23.71 -43.76
N GLY A 27 0.73 -22.59 -43.04
CA GLY A 27 -0.26 -22.35 -41.98
C GLY A 27 0.01 -23.10 -40.69
N GLY A 28 1.25 -23.57 -40.46
CA GLY A 28 1.60 -24.38 -39.30
C GLY A 28 3.11 -24.42 -39.04
N SER A 29 3.52 -25.24 -38.08
CA SER A 29 4.93 -25.40 -37.72
C SER A 29 5.76 -26.01 -38.86
N VAL A 30 7.04 -25.63 -38.93
CA VAL A 30 8.02 -26.12 -39.91
C VAL A 30 9.36 -26.38 -39.23
N GLU A 31 10.08 -27.38 -39.71
CA GLU A 31 11.31 -27.87 -39.08
C GLU A 31 12.55 -27.06 -39.50
N GLY A 32 12.53 -26.42 -40.67
CA GLY A 32 13.59 -25.55 -41.18
C GLY A 32 14.29 -26.03 -42.45
N PRO A 33 14.72 -27.31 -42.58
CA PRO A 33 15.39 -27.80 -43.79
C PRO A 33 14.61 -27.61 -45.09
N GLU A 34 13.28 -27.54 -45.00
CA GLU A 34 12.37 -27.29 -46.12
C GLU A 34 12.38 -25.84 -46.64
N LEU A 35 12.96 -24.88 -45.90
CA LEU A 35 12.96 -23.44 -46.22
C LEU A 35 13.94 -23.04 -47.34
N GLY A 36 14.06 -23.89 -48.36
CA GLY A 36 14.92 -23.71 -49.53
C GLY A 36 14.29 -22.85 -50.63
N ALA A 37 14.93 -22.80 -51.80
CA ALA A 37 14.46 -21.97 -52.92
C ALA A 37 12.99 -22.23 -53.33
N ALA A 38 12.54 -23.49 -53.26
CA ALA A 38 11.16 -23.86 -53.55
C ALA A 38 10.16 -23.26 -52.55
N TYR A 39 10.51 -23.21 -51.27
CA TYR A 39 9.69 -22.57 -50.24
C TYR A 39 9.58 -21.07 -50.48
N TRP A 40 10.69 -20.39 -50.77
CA TRP A 40 10.69 -18.95 -51.05
C TRP A 40 9.91 -18.59 -52.31
N TRP A 41 9.98 -19.43 -53.35
CA TRP A 41 9.09 -19.31 -54.50
C TRP A 41 7.62 -19.40 -54.09
N SER A 42 7.25 -20.39 -53.26
CA SER A 42 5.90 -20.53 -52.75
C SER A 42 5.49 -19.33 -51.89
N ASN A 43 6.36 -18.83 -51.01
CA ASN A 43 6.10 -17.66 -50.17
C ASN A 43 5.76 -16.40 -51.00
N MET A 44 6.37 -16.24 -52.17
CA MET A 44 6.10 -15.12 -53.06
C MET A 44 4.86 -15.30 -53.95
N ARG A 45 4.33 -16.52 -54.06
CA ARG A 45 3.31 -16.87 -55.07
C ARG A 45 2.02 -17.41 -54.49
N GLN A 46 2.06 -17.99 -53.30
CA GLN A 46 0.90 -18.54 -52.61
C GLN A 46 0.30 -17.50 -51.66
N PRO A 47 -1.00 -17.60 -51.34
CA PRO A 47 -1.63 -16.73 -50.36
C PRO A 47 -0.96 -16.83 -48.99
N VAL A 48 -0.80 -15.70 -48.31
CA VAL A 48 -0.31 -15.65 -46.93
C VAL A 48 -1.42 -16.11 -45.98
N ARG A 49 -1.26 -17.29 -45.39
CA ARG A 49 -2.20 -17.91 -44.44
C ARG A 49 -1.97 -17.39 -43.02
N PHE A 50 -2.02 -16.07 -42.84
CA PHE A 50 -1.70 -15.41 -41.57
C PHE A 50 -2.59 -15.87 -40.42
N ALA A 51 -3.92 -15.85 -40.62
CA ALA A 51 -4.87 -16.25 -39.58
C ALA A 51 -4.64 -17.70 -39.10
N ALA A 52 -4.40 -18.63 -40.04
CA ALA A 52 -4.11 -20.03 -39.71
C ALA A 52 -2.81 -20.17 -38.89
N ALA A 53 -1.78 -19.38 -39.20
CA ALA A 53 -0.53 -19.40 -38.42
C ALA A 53 -0.74 -18.82 -37.00
N ILE A 54 -1.55 -17.77 -36.84
CA ILE A 54 -1.88 -17.22 -35.52
C ILE A 54 -2.73 -18.21 -34.72
N GLU A 55 -3.70 -18.87 -35.35
CA GLU A 55 -4.51 -19.92 -34.72
C GLU A 55 -3.63 -21.08 -34.23
N ALA A 56 -2.70 -21.57 -35.06
CA ALA A 56 -1.75 -22.60 -34.67
C ALA A 56 -0.83 -22.17 -33.51
N LEU A 57 -0.43 -20.88 -33.46
CA LEU A 57 0.33 -20.34 -32.32
C LEU A 57 -0.52 -20.29 -31.04
N LEU A 58 -1.80 -19.93 -31.13
CA LEU A 58 -2.73 -19.93 -29.99
C LEU A 58 -3.02 -21.35 -29.49
N GLU A 59 -3.14 -22.32 -30.40
CA GLU A 59 -3.28 -23.75 -30.07
C GLU A 59 -2.03 -24.30 -29.37
N ALA A 60 -0.86 -23.75 -29.67
CA ALA A 60 0.41 -24.03 -28.99
C ALA A 60 0.61 -23.19 -27.70
N ASP A 61 -0.45 -22.57 -27.19
CA ASP A 61 -0.46 -21.76 -25.96
C ASP A 61 0.47 -20.54 -25.97
N HIS A 62 0.68 -19.93 -27.14
CA HIS A 62 1.31 -18.63 -27.26
C HIS A 62 0.27 -17.50 -27.22
N ASP A 63 0.34 -16.63 -26.21
CA ASP A 63 -0.61 -15.55 -25.95
C ASP A 63 0.03 -14.14 -25.98
N LEU A 64 1.33 -14.05 -26.23
CA LEU A 64 2.06 -12.80 -26.39
C LEU A 64 2.70 -12.71 -27.78
N PHE A 65 2.35 -11.65 -28.51
CA PHE A 65 2.84 -11.38 -29.85
C PHE A 65 3.59 -10.05 -29.89
N LEU A 66 4.80 -10.06 -30.44
CA LEU A 66 5.57 -8.87 -30.74
C LEU A 66 5.69 -8.72 -32.26
N GLU A 67 5.07 -7.69 -32.82
CA GLU A 67 5.20 -7.36 -34.23
C GLU A 67 6.53 -6.66 -34.50
N ILE A 68 7.43 -7.34 -35.20
CA ILE A 68 8.72 -6.78 -35.64
C ILE A 68 8.53 -6.12 -37.00
N SER A 69 8.33 -4.80 -37.00
CA SER A 69 8.11 -4.00 -38.22
C SER A 69 8.49 -2.54 -37.99
N ALA A 70 8.63 -1.76 -39.07
CA ALA A 70 8.89 -0.31 -38.99
C ALA A 70 7.63 0.49 -38.56
N HIS A 71 6.45 -0.10 -38.72
CA HIS A 71 5.17 0.47 -38.31
C HIS A 71 4.15 -0.67 -38.14
N PRO A 72 3.33 -0.66 -37.07
CA PRO A 72 2.55 -1.82 -36.72
C PRO A 72 1.29 -1.90 -37.57
N VAL A 73 1.26 -2.87 -38.48
CA VAL A 73 0.13 -3.13 -39.37
C VAL A 73 -0.57 -4.44 -39.03
N LEU A 74 0.08 -5.34 -38.29
CA LEU A 74 -0.44 -6.67 -37.95
C LEU A 74 -1.05 -6.75 -36.56
N VAL A 75 -0.68 -5.86 -35.62
CA VAL A 75 -1.28 -5.80 -34.27
C VAL A 75 -2.83 -5.86 -34.32
N PRO A 76 -3.55 -5.08 -35.16
CA PRO A 76 -5.01 -5.18 -35.27
C PRO A 76 -5.49 -6.52 -35.85
N SER A 77 -4.74 -7.11 -36.77
CA SER A 77 -5.07 -8.41 -37.37
C SER A 77 -4.90 -9.54 -36.36
N ILE A 78 -3.86 -9.48 -35.51
CA ILE A 78 -3.66 -10.43 -34.40
C ILE A 78 -4.83 -10.32 -33.42
N ALA A 79 -5.20 -9.10 -33.01
CA ALA A 79 -6.35 -8.89 -32.12
C ALA A 79 -7.67 -9.44 -32.70
N THR A 80 -7.88 -9.31 -34.02
CA THR A 80 -9.03 -9.92 -34.69
C THR A 80 -8.99 -11.46 -34.61
N CYS A 81 -7.83 -12.07 -34.84
CA CYS A 81 -7.67 -13.53 -34.77
C CYS A 81 -7.90 -14.07 -33.34
N THR A 82 -7.37 -13.39 -32.33
CA THR A 82 -7.48 -13.80 -30.93
C THR A 82 -8.92 -13.68 -30.44
N ALA A 83 -9.62 -12.62 -30.84
CA ALA A 83 -11.05 -12.45 -30.58
C ALA A 83 -11.89 -13.56 -31.24
N ALA A 84 -11.61 -13.91 -32.50
CA ALA A 84 -12.29 -14.99 -33.21
C ALA A 84 -12.06 -16.36 -32.54
N ALA A 85 -10.84 -16.62 -32.06
CA ALA A 85 -10.48 -17.81 -31.31
C ALA A 85 -10.98 -17.81 -29.85
N LYS A 86 -11.58 -16.71 -29.38
CA LYS A 86 -11.99 -16.50 -27.97
C LYS A 86 -10.85 -16.76 -26.98
N ARG A 87 -9.64 -16.31 -27.33
CA ARG A 87 -8.44 -16.40 -26.49
C ARG A 87 -8.00 -15.00 -26.08
N GLU A 88 -7.63 -14.86 -24.82
CA GLU A 88 -6.94 -13.65 -24.37
C GLU A 88 -5.48 -13.71 -24.84
N ALA A 89 -5.04 -12.65 -25.51
CA ALA A 89 -3.67 -12.52 -25.98
C ALA A 89 -3.32 -11.04 -26.17
N THR A 90 -2.03 -10.72 -25.99
CA THR A 90 -1.49 -9.37 -26.10
C THR A 90 -0.66 -9.25 -27.36
N ALA A 91 -0.93 -8.23 -28.20
CA ALA A 91 -0.12 -7.90 -29.36
C ALA A 91 0.54 -6.53 -29.18
N LEU A 92 1.87 -6.48 -29.27
CA LEU A 92 2.66 -5.28 -29.07
C LEU A 92 3.50 -4.94 -30.32
N PRO A 93 3.71 -3.66 -30.63
CA PRO A 93 4.54 -3.25 -31.76
C PRO A 93 6.02 -3.06 -31.37
N SER A 94 6.97 -3.35 -32.26
CA SER A 94 8.39 -3.02 -32.02
C SER A 94 8.69 -1.54 -32.28
N LEU A 95 8.21 -1.01 -33.41
CA LEU A 95 8.43 0.38 -33.82
C LEU A 95 7.12 0.99 -34.31
N ARG A 96 7.12 2.31 -34.49
CA ARG A 96 6.02 3.08 -35.05
C ARG A 96 6.61 4.20 -35.90
N ARG A 97 6.15 4.29 -37.15
CA ARG A 97 6.51 5.38 -38.07
C ARG A 97 6.34 6.75 -37.39
N GLU A 98 7.29 7.64 -37.66
CA GLU A 98 7.31 9.03 -37.17
C GLU A 98 7.42 9.17 -35.65
N GLU A 99 7.79 8.09 -34.95
CA GLU A 99 8.12 8.13 -33.52
C GLU A 99 9.60 7.80 -33.25
N PRO A 100 10.19 8.28 -32.14
CA PRO A 100 11.55 7.95 -31.78
C PRO A 100 11.72 6.44 -31.50
N GLU A 101 12.46 5.76 -32.37
CA GLU A 101 12.60 4.29 -32.38
C GLU A 101 12.96 3.70 -31.01
N ARG A 102 13.98 4.27 -30.36
CA ARG A 102 14.43 3.81 -29.03
C ARG A 102 13.37 4.01 -27.95
N ALA A 103 12.66 5.13 -27.97
CA ALA A 103 11.60 5.38 -27.01
C ALA A 103 10.44 4.41 -27.19
N GLN A 104 10.08 4.11 -28.45
CA GLN A 104 9.02 3.16 -28.78
C GLN A 104 9.37 1.73 -28.36
N LEU A 105 10.59 1.26 -28.64
CA LEU A 105 11.08 -0.04 -28.19
C LEU A 105 11.07 -0.16 -26.67
N LEU A 106 11.57 0.85 -25.96
CA LEU A 106 11.56 0.87 -24.49
C LEU A 106 10.15 0.97 -23.92
N GLY A 107 9.24 1.66 -24.59
CA GLY A 107 7.82 1.69 -24.24
C GLY A 107 7.17 0.31 -24.35
N THR A 108 7.46 -0.43 -25.42
CA THR A 108 7.01 -1.82 -25.58
C THR A 108 7.64 -2.75 -24.55
N LEU A 109 8.94 -2.61 -24.25
CA LEU A 109 9.60 -3.33 -23.16
C LEU A 109 8.94 -3.04 -21.82
N GLY A 110 8.58 -1.77 -21.56
CA GLY A 110 7.85 -1.35 -20.38
C GLY A 110 6.48 -2.02 -20.27
N LYS A 111 5.74 -2.14 -21.39
CA LYS A 111 4.46 -2.87 -21.44
C LYS A 111 4.64 -4.34 -21.09
N LEU A 112 5.63 -5.01 -21.68
CA LEU A 112 5.98 -6.40 -21.35
C LEU A 112 6.29 -6.56 -19.85
N TYR A 113 7.08 -5.65 -19.29
CA TYR A 113 7.42 -5.66 -17.87
C TYR A 113 6.20 -5.46 -16.97
N THR A 114 5.33 -4.49 -17.28
CA THR A 114 4.10 -4.25 -16.51
C THR A 114 3.07 -5.36 -16.64
N SER A 115 3.11 -6.13 -17.73
CA SER A 115 2.31 -7.35 -17.91
C SER A 115 2.86 -8.56 -17.15
N GLY A 116 3.97 -8.41 -16.41
CA GLY A 116 4.54 -9.46 -15.56
C GLY A 116 5.61 -10.32 -16.23
N HIS A 117 6.00 -10.03 -17.48
CA HIS A 117 7.06 -10.79 -18.13
C HIS A 117 8.44 -10.44 -17.53
N PRO A 118 9.28 -11.44 -17.23
CA PRO A 118 10.60 -11.20 -16.69
C PRO A 118 11.48 -10.54 -17.77
N ILE A 119 12.08 -9.40 -17.43
CA ILE A 119 13.05 -8.72 -18.27
C ILE A 119 14.45 -8.98 -17.74
N ASP A 120 15.32 -9.50 -18.60
CA ASP A 120 16.74 -9.61 -18.33
C ASP A 120 17.40 -8.22 -18.47
N TRP A 121 17.35 -7.46 -17.38
CA TRP A 121 17.90 -6.11 -17.32
C TRP A 121 19.44 -6.08 -17.53
N GLN A 122 20.14 -7.20 -17.32
CA GLN A 122 21.58 -7.27 -17.58
C GLN A 122 21.90 -7.13 -19.07
N ARG A 123 21.01 -7.60 -19.96
CA ARG A 123 21.17 -7.41 -21.41
C ARG A 123 20.99 -5.96 -21.84
N GLN A 124 20.12 -5.22 -21.17
CA GLN A 124 19.87 -3.81 -21.46
C GLN A 124 20.93 -2.89 -20.83
N TYR A 125 21.45 -3.28 -19.66
CA TYR A 125 22.44 -2.53 -18.90
C TYR A 125 23.61 -3.46 -18.51
N PRO A 126 24.47 -3.86 -19.47
CA PRO A 126 25.53 -4.85 -19.22
C PRO A 126 26.62 -4.34 -18.28
N GLU A 127 26.91 -3.04 -18.30
CA GLU A 127 27.84 -2.38 -17.38
C GLU A 127 27.18 -2.03 -16.02
N GLY A 128 25.92 -2.44 -15.84
CA GLY A 128 25.07 -2.02 -14.73
C GLY A 128 24.38 -0.69 -14.98
N GLY A 129 23.54 -0.30 -14.02
CA GLY A 129 22.81 0.96 -14.03
C GLY A 129 22.91 1.66 -12.68
N ARG A 130 22.75 2.99 -12.68
CA ARG A 130 22.64 3.75 -11.44
C ARG A 130 21.25 3.54 -10.85
N LEU A 131 21.17 2.87 -9.71
CA LEU A 131 19.93 2.79 -8.94
C LEU A 131 19.57 4.18 -8.42
N VAL A 132 18.38 4.66 -8.78
CA VAL A 132 17.83 5.92 -8.29
C VAL A 132 16.67 5.62 -7.35
N ARG A 133 16.60 6.33 -6.22
CA ARG A 133 15.44 6.25 -5.34
C ARG A 133 14.26 6.91 -6.04
N LEU A 134 13.23 6.13 -6.32
CA LEU A 134 11.94 6.66 -6.72
C LEU A 134 11.19 7.20 -5.49
N PRO A 135 10.22 8.13 -5.67
CA PRO A 135 9.32 8.50 -4.61
C PRO A 135 8.74 7.26 -3.93
N SER A 136 8.64 7.28 -2.61
CA SER A 136 7.97 6.20 -1.87
C SER A 136 6.53 6.07 -2.33
N TYR A 137 5.98 4.86 -2.23
CA TYR A 137 4.56 4.62 -2.47
C TYR A 137 3.69 5.67 -1.75
N PRO A 138 2.81 6.39 -2.45
CA PRO A 138 1.99 7.43 -1.85
C PRO A 138 0.87 6.78 -1.04
N TRP A 139 1.16 6.44 0.22
CA TRP A 139 0.18 5.89 1.14
C TRP A 139 -1.05 6.80 1.20
N GLN A 140 -2.24 6.22 0.98
CA GLN A 140 -3.51 6.87 1.26
C GLN A 140 -3.63 7.04 2.78
N ARG A 141 -3.27 8.23 3.26
CA ARG A 141 -3.22 8.55 4.68
C ARG A 141 -4.64 8.77 5.20
N GLU A 142 -5.22 7.72 5.74
CA GLU A 142 -6.48 7.79 6.50
C GLU A 142 -6.22 7.60 7.99
N ARG A 143 -7.06 8.22 8.82
CA ARG A 143 -6.98 8.09 10.27
C ARG A 143 -7.66 6.78 10.68
N CYS A 144 -6.92 5.69 10.61
CA CYS A 144 -7.36 4.37 11.08
C CYS A 144 -7.06 4.16 12.57
N TRP A 145 -7.50 5.11 13.41
CA TRP A 145 -7.33 5.03 14.88
C TRP A 145 -8.69 4.79 15.55
N HIS A 146 -8.83 3.64 16.21
CA HIS A 146 -9.96 3.35 17.09
C HIS A 146 -9.53 3.61 18.54
N GLU A 147 -9.70 4.84 18.98
CA GLU A 147 -9.53 5.23 20.39
C GLU A 147 -10.92 5.38 21.04
N SER A 148 -11.15 4.70 22.15
CA SER A 148 -12.37 4.90 22.94
C SER A 148 -12.32 6.25 23.66
N ASP A 149 -13.49 6.82 23.98
CA ASP A 149 -13.52 8.07 24.75
C ASP A 149 -12.80 7.94 26.11
N ARG A 150 -12.79 6.73 26.70
CA ARG A 150 -12.00 6.42 27.90
C ARG A 150 -10.50 6.53 27.63
N GLY A 151 -9.99 5.83 26.61
CA GLY A 151 -8.57 5.86 26.24
C GLY A 151 -8.11 7.27 25.89
N ARG A 152 -8.97 8.03 25.21
CA ARG A 152 -8.72 9.45 24.92
C ARG A 152 -8.60 10.31 26.18
N ARG A 153 -9.48 10.12 27.18
CA ARG A 153 -9.43 10.87 28.44
C ARG A 153 -8.22 10.51 29.29
N GLU A 154 -7.87 9.23 29.38
CA GLU A 154 -6.67 8.76 30.08
C GLU A 154 -5.40 9.32 29.42
N ARG A 155 -5.30 9.25 28.08
CA ARG A 155 -4.14 9.75 27.32
C ARG A 155 -4.00 11.28 27.38
N LEU A 156 -5.11 12.01 27.30
CA LEU A 156 -5.08 13.49 27.28
C LEU A 156 -5.02 14.09 28.69
N GLY A 157 -5.54 13.39 29.71
CA GLY A 157 -5.71 13.89 31.06
C GLY A 157 -6.78 14.99 31.13
N THR A 158 -7.72 14.90 32.07
CA THR A 158 -8.65 16.00 32.36
C THR A 158 -8.66 16.29 33.85
N ARG A 159 -7.53 16.76 34.41
CA ARG A 159 -7.52 17.27 35.78
C ARG A 159 -8.39 18.53 35.84
N ARG A 160 -9.66 18.39 36.20
CA ARG A 160 -10.62 19.51 36.29
C ARG A 160 -10.38 20.33 37.54
N HIS A 161 -10.07 19.68 38.66
CA HIS A 161 -9.79 20.33 39.93
C HIS A 161 -8.59 19.65 40.64
N PRO A 162 -7.58 20.42 41.12
CA PRO A 162 -6.33 19.88 41.65
C PRO A 162 -6.48 18.86 42.78
N LEU A 163 -7.49 19.03 43.66
CA LEU A 163 -7.73 18.14 44.81
C LEU A 163 -8.82 17.09 44.57
N LEU A 164 -9.69 17.27 43.57
CA LEU A 164 -10.81 16.36 43.31
C LEU A 164 -10.42 15.27 42.30
N GLY A 165 -9.55 15.61 41.35
CA GLY A 165 -9.03 14.69 40.36
C GLY A 165 -10.05 14.34 39.28
N ASN A 166 -10.12 13.06 38.90
CA ASN A 166 -10.95 12.58 37.79
C ASN A 166 -12.22 11.88 38.30
N PRO A 167 -13.37 12.04 37.63
CA PRO A 167 -14.57 11.28 37.95
C PRO A 167 -14.37 9.78 37.70
N LEU A 168 -14.97 8.96 38.55
CA LEU A 168 -15.04 7.50 38.45
C LEU A 168 -16.44 7.06 38.01
N GLU A 169 -16.51 6.03 37.18
CA GLU A 169 -17.76 5.32 36.93
C GLU A 169 -18.05 4.38 38.11
N ALA A 170 -18.96 4.80 38.99
CA ALA A 170 -19.38 4.06 40.17
C ALA A 170 -20.89 4.19 40.37
N ALA A 171 -21.46 3.40 41.31
CA ALA A 171 -22.89 3.42 41.62
C ALA A 171 -23.37 4.79 42.15
N TYR A 172 -22.46 5.59 42.70
CA TYR A 172 -22.67 6.96 43.16
C TYR A 172 -21.62 7.88 42.53
N PRO A 173 -21.89 9.19 42.38
CA PRO A 173 -20.89 10.14 41.92
C PRO A 173 -19.62 10.06 42.79
N ALA A 174 -18.52 9.67 42.16
CA ALA A 174 -17.25 9.47 42.83
C ALA A 174 -16.10 10.07 42.02
N TRP A 175 -15.06 10.49 42.71
CA TRP A 175 -13.86 11.06 42.12
C TRP A 175 -12.62 10.49 42.79
N HIS A 176 -11.54 10.41 42.03
CA HIS A 176 -10.25 9.97 42.49
C HIS A 176 -9.17 11.01 42.20
N ALA A 177 -8.41 11.34 43.25
CA ALA A 177 -7.23 12.19 43.17
C ALA A 177 -6.03 11.53 43.86
N GLU A 178 -4.84 11.98 43.47
CA GLU A 178 -3.60 11.71 44.19
C GLU A 178 -3.16 13.02 44.84
N LEU A 179 -3.04 13.01 46.18
CA LEU A 179 -2.51 14.12 46.95
C LEU A 179 -1.00 13.93 47.08
N ASP A 180 -0.24 14.86 46.54
CA ASP A 180 1.21 14.73 46.43
C ASP A 180 1.84 16.12 46.61
N THR A 181 2.85 16.21 47.47
CA THR A 181 3.54 17.47 47.78
C THR A 181 4.46 17.91 46.65
N GLU A 182 4.85 17.02 45.72
CA GLU A 182 5.61 17.44 44.54
C GLU A 182 4.73 18.20 43.54
N THR A 183 3.52 17.69 43.29
CA THR A 183 2.56 18.34 42.38
C THR A 183 1.72 19.44 43.03
N LEU A 184 1.51 19.40 44.35
CA LEU A 184 0.80 20.42 45.13
C LEU A 184 1.64 20.86 46.34
N PRO A 185 2.70 21.67 46.13
CA PRO A 185 3.67 22.01 47.18
C PRO A 185 3.08 22.66 48.42
N TYR A 186 1.98 23.41 48.27
CA TYR A 186 1.29 24.07 49.38
C TYR A 186 0.69 23.09 50.40
N LEU A 187 0.55 21.80 50.06
CA LEU A 187 0.11 20.79 51.03
C LEU A 187 1.15 20.52 52.12
N ALA A 188 2.44 20.79 51.85
CA ALA A 188 3.52 20.61 52.81
C ALA A 188 3.51 21.67 53.94
N ASP A 189 2.87 22.81 53.70
CA ASP A 189 2.85 23.96 54.62
C ASP A 189 1.93 23.74 55.83
N HIS A 190 0.92 22.88 55.71
CA HIS A 190 -0.01 22.61 56.82
C HIS A 190 0.55 21.51 57.74
N ARG A 191 1.24 21.94 58.79
CA ARG A 191 1.88 21.06 59.78
C ARG A 191 1.29 21.22 61.17
N ILE A 192 1.10 20.10 61.87
CA ILE A 192 0.72 20.05 63.28
C ILE A 192 1.81 19.25 64.01
N GLN A 193 2.48 19.87 65.00
CA GLN A 193 3.62 19.26 65.71
C GLN A 193 4.65 18.66 64.74
N ASP A 194 5.06 19.46 63.75
CA ASP A 194 6.00 19.09 62.68
C ASP A 194 5.59 17.89 61.81
N THR A 195 4.35 17.44 61.87
CA THR A 195 3.82 16.40 60.98
C THR A 195 2.94 17.03 59.91
N MET A 196 3.15 16.70 58.63
CA MET A 196 2.29 17.15 57.54
C MET A 196 0.94 16.45 57.61
N VAL A 197 -0.12 17.25 57.77
CA VAL A 197 -1.49 16.75 57.88
C VAL A 197 -2.31 17.46 56.82
N TYR A 198 -3.09 16.71 56.05
CA TYR A 198 -3.99 17.31 55.08
C TYR A 198 -4.98 18.24 55.78
N PRO A 199 -5.10 19.52 55.37
CA PRO A 199 -5.90 20.50 56.09
C PRO A 199 -7.39 20.18 56.05
N ALA A 200 -8.10 20.47 57.14
CA ALA A 200 -9.55 20.38 57.21
C ALA A 200 -10.25 21.10 56.04
N ALA A 201 -9.73 22.27 55.66
CA ALA A 201 -10.22 23.07 54.53
C ALA A 201 -10.06 22.35 53.17
N GLY A 202 -9.10 21.42 53.04
CA GLY A 202 -8.92 20.62 51.83
C GLY A 202 -10.11 19.69 51.58
N TYR A 203 -10.63 19.03 52.63
CA TYR A 203 -11.85 18.22 52.52
C TYR A 203 -13.05 19.06 52.12
N VAL A 204 -13.17 20.28 52.67
CA VAL A 204 -14.25 21.20 52.33
C VAL A 204 -14.14 21.64 50.86
N GLU A 205 -12.96 21.97 50.37
CA GLU A 205 -12.76 22.32 48.96
C GLU A 205 -13.07 21.12 48.05
N MET A 206 -12.64 19.90 48.39
CA MET A 206 -13.00 18.71 47.62
C MET A 206 -14.52 18.52 47.56
N ALA A 207 -15.24 18.68 48.68
CA ALA A 207 -16.69 18.59 48.72
C ALA A 207 -17.37 19.68 47.87
N LEU A 208 -16.90 20.93 47.96
CA LEU A 208 -17.40 22.04 47.15
C LEU A 208 -17.11 21.84 45.66
N ALA A 209 -15.91 21.37 45.30
CA ALA A 209 -15.53 21.06 43.94
C ALA A 209 -16.41 19.94 43.36
N ALA A 210 -16.66 18.88 44.13
CA ALA A 210 -17.56 17.79 43.74
C ALA A 210 -18.99 18.30 43.54
N ALA A 211 -19.48 19.14 44.46
CA ALA A 211 -20.81 19.75 44.36
C ALA A 211 -20.92 20.67 43.14
N ARG A 212 -19.87 21.42 42.80
CA ARG A 212 -19.81 22.28 41.61
C ARG A 212 -19.80 21.47 40.31
N GLU A 213 -19.05 20.37 40.27
CA GLU A 213 -18.99 19.52 39.08
C GLU A 213 -20.31 18.79 38.84
N SER A 214 -20.97 18.33 39.91
CA SER A 214 -22.21 17.55 39.81
C SER A 214 -23.48 18.40 39.72
N SER A 215 -23.52 19.56 40.37
CA SER A 215 -24.72 20.41 40.45
C SER A 215 -24.55 21.81 39.86
N GLY A 216 -23.42 22.14 39.24
CA GLY A 216 -23.17 23.43 38.56
C GLY A 216 -22.61 24.53 39.48
N ARG A 217 -22.52 25.78 38.99
CA ARG A 217 -22.01 26.92 39.78
C ARG A 217 -23.14 27.65 40.51
N GLN A 218 -23.27 27.41 41.81
CA GLN A 218 -24.23 28.06 42.69
C GLN A 218 -23.64 28.24 44.11
N PRO A 219 -24.27 29.00 45.00
CA PRO A 219 -23.90 29.03 46.41
C PRO A 219 -24.10 27.66 47.05
N TYR A 220 -23.14 27.24 47.86
CA TYR A 220 -23.20 25.99 48.62
C TYR A 220 -23.02 26.30 50.10
N VAL A 221 -23.73 25.55 50.94
CA VAL A 221 -23.57 25.56 52.40
C VAL A 221 -23.10 24.17 52.80
N VAL A 222 -22.11 24.12 53.70
CA VAL A 222 -21.64 22.88 54.30
C VAL A 222 -21.98 22.94 55.78
N GLU A 223 -22.76 21.97 56.24
CA GLU A 223 -23.23 21.84 57.62
C GLU A 223 -22.76 20.49 58.19
N ASP A 224 -22.71 20.37 59.51
CA ASP A 224 -22.44 19.11 60.22
C ASP A 224 -21.15 18.36 59.79
N ILE A 225 -20.07 19.10 59.56
CA ILE A 225 -18.78 18.52 59.18
C ILE A 225 -18.20 17.72 60.36
N ALA A 226 -17.98 16.42 60.14
CA ALA A 226 -17.29 15.54 61.07
C ALA A 226 -16.02 14.95 60.42
N LEU A 227 -14.85 15.31 60.94
CA LEU A 227 -13.57 14.74 60.54
C LEU A 227 -13.19 13.62 61.50
N GLN A 228 -13.31 12.37 61.04
CA GLN A 228 -13.13 11.20 61.91
C GLN A 228 -11.66 10.84 62.16
N ARG A 229 -10.79 11.11 61.19
CA ARG A 229 -9.36 10.76 61.24
C ARG A 229 -8.54 11.82 60.51
N ALA A 230 -7.35 12.11 61.04
CA ALA A 230 -6.36 12.91 60.33
C ALA A 230 -5.78 12.10 59.16
N LEU A 231 -5.54 12.77 58.03
CA LEU A 231 -4.85 12.21 56.87
C LEU A 231 -3.43 12.76 56.86
N PHE A 232 -2.45 11.91 57.15
CA PHE A 232 -1.04 12.28 57.16
C PHE A 232 -0.48 12.22 55.74
N LEU A 233 0.35 13.21 55.39
CA LEU A 233 1.07 13.27 54.13
C LEU A 233 2.56 13.02 54.37
N SER A 234 3.27 12.58 53.34
CA SER A 234 4.71 12.34 53.39
C SER A 234 5.34 12.78 52.07
N ASP A 235 6.55 13.33 52.15
CA ASP A 235 7.24 13.81 50.95
C ASP A 235 7.58 12.66 50.01
N GLY A 236 7.39 12.89 48.71
CA GLY A 236 7.66 11.89 47.67
C GLY A 236 6.73 10.67 47.70
N HIS A 237 5.66 10.71 48.49
CA HIS A 237 4.69 9.62 48.62
C HIS A 237 3.27 10.11 48.29
N PRO A 238 2.87 10.06 47.01
CA PRO A 238 1.50 10.37 46.59
C PRO A 238 0.49 9.50 47.32
N LEU A 239 -0.57 10.13 47.81
CA LEU A 239 -1.65 9.46 48.52
C LEU A 239 -2.93 9.48 47.69
N ALA A 240 -3.36 8.29 47.26
CA ALA A 240 -4.63 8.09 46.57
C ALA A 240 -5.81 8.35 47.52
N VAL A 241 -6.66 9.30 47.16
CA VAL A 241 -7.92 9.59 47.87
C VAL A 241 -9.11 9.43 46.93
N GLN A 242 -10.26 9.11 47.51
CA GLN A 242 -11.53 9.06 46.81
C GLN A 242 -12.56 9.90 47.56
N LEU A 243 -13.30 10.70 46.82
CA LEU A 243 -14.49 11.39 47.31
C LEU A 243 -15.70 10.70 46.71
N VAL A 244 -16.64 10.29 47.56
CA VAL A 244 -17.91 9.70 47.15
C VAL A 244 -19.03 10.59 47.66
N ARG A 245 -19.95 10.96 46.77
CA ARG A 245 -21.19 11.67 47.12
C ARG A 245 -22.33 10.67 47.12
N SER A 246 -22.71 10.20 48.30
CA SER A 246 -23.90 9.35 48.53
C SER A 246 -25.19 10.15 48.51
#